data_AF-A0A8J9S0D3-F1
#
_entry.id   AF-A0A8J9S0D3-F1
#
_cell.length_a   1.000
_cell.length_b   1.000
_cell.length_c   1.000
_cell.angle_alpha   90.00
_cell.angle_beta   90.00
_cell.angle_gamma   90.00
#
_symmetry.space_group_name_H-M   'P 1'
#
loop_
_entity.id
_entity.type
_entity.pdbx_description
1 polymer ?
#
loop_
_entity_poly.entity_id
_entity_poly.type
_entity_poly.pdbx_seq_one_letter_code
_entity_poly.pdbx_strand_id
1 'polypeptide(L)'
;VEGRLSCFMWQRSYFYNKARMATHGWHLRWFTLTNHKMVSVPDRTDFEKHRIVYPPFTEVSVDEARLIIRIENEVGKRNFYIMAPSAEILATVVQKMDDTMQGHEEVERRATNGTGDSEDLDATEAAEDHVPLIELPVGGSNMEIALFFLLFPLRYLIHHTIPDVRTLDHHGNPTATLPKALLASTSCLVWLIVGSYIMVASLEALAALMDIPDAVVGVTVSAAGTSLPNYVASRVAAQNGFGNMAVSNAFGSNTFNIMVGLGLPWMLYTSIGTGFQPYHGLRDEGILQSVIVMASVLMVFVVLVSLSKFLLYRWHGIVFVMMYAGYLAFAIGQVYL
;
A
#
# COMPACT_ATOMS: atom_id res chain seq x y z
N VAL A 1 1.85 -36.23 -1.79
CA VAL A 1 2.46 -36.54 -3.11
C VAL A 1 3.95 -36.33 -2.94
N GLU A 2 4.73 -37.34 -3.31
CA GLU A 2 6.17 -37.56 -3.03
C GLU A 2 6.96 -36.34 -2.49
N GLY A 3 7.44 -36.48 -1.24
CA GLY A 3 8.35 -35.51 -0.61
C GLY A 3 7.74 -34.16 -0.17
N ARG A 4 6.48 -33.85 -0.52
CA ARG A 4 5.83 -32.58 -0.21
C ARG A 4 4.77 -32.72 0.90
N LEU A 5 4.97 -32.01 2.01
CA LEU A 5 3.99 -31.81 3.07
C LEU A 5 3.33 -30.44 2.86
N SER A 6 2.01 -30.33 2.98
CA SER A 6 1.32 -29.04 2.89
C SER A 6 0.18 -28.98 3.90
N CYS A 7 0.16 -27.93 4.71
CA CYS A 7 -0.80 -27.77 5.81
C CYS A 7 -1.04 -26.30 6.12
N PHE A 8 -2.16 -26.01 6.79
CA PHE A 8 -2.40 -24.68 7.36
C PHE A 8 -1.70 -24.56 8.70
N MET A 9 -0.92 -23.49 8.87
CA MET A 9 -0.33 -23.13 10.16
C MET A 9 -0.46 -21.63 10.39
N TRP A 10 -0.32 -21.22 11.64
CA TRP A 10 -0.37 -19.82 12.03
C TRP A 10 1.03 -19.24 12.01
N GLN A 11 1.23 -18.15 11.27
CA GLN A 11 2.47 -17.39 11.29
C GLN A 11 2.29 -16.19 12.22
N ARG A 12 3.28 -15.94 13.08
CA ARG A 12 3.28 -14.70 13.88
C ARG A 12 3.57 -13.49 12.97
N SER A 13 2.73 -12.46 13.06
CA SER A 13 2.87 -11.23 12.29
C SER A 13 4.04 -10.38 12.80
N TYR A 14 4.91 -10.00 11.87
CA TYR A 14 6.08 -9.18 12.16
C TYR A 14 5.72 -7.73 12.50
N PHE A 15 4.68 -7.19 11.86
CA PHE A 15 4.25 -5.79 12.02
C PHE A 15 3.93 -5.47 13.48
N TYR A 16 3.12 -6.31 14.14
CA TYR A 16 2.72 -6.08 15.54
C TYR A 16 3.90 -6.18 16.52
N ASN A 17 4.88 -7.04 16.24
CA ASN A 17 6.06 -7.18 17.09
C ASN A 17 6.98 -5.94 17.03
N LYS A 18 7.12 -5.33 15.86
CA LYS A 18 7.94 -4.12 15.67
C LYS A 18 7.24 -2.85 16.18
N ALA A 19 5.91 -2.83 16.15
CA ALA A 19 5.10 -1.70 16.64
C ALA A 19 5.08 -1.56 18.18
N ARG A 20 5.73 -2.46 18.95
CA ARG A 20 5.62 -2.55 20.44
C ARG A 20 4.17 -2.55 20.95
N MET A 21 3.20 -2.84 20.09
CA MET A 21 1.85 -3.14 20.53
C MET A 21 1.92 -4.52 21.15
N ALA A 22 1.52 -4.65 22.41
CA ALA A 22 1.56 -5.91 23.17
C ALA A 22 0.53 -6.96 22.65
N THR A 23 0.25 -6.96 21.35
CA THR A 23 -0.67 -7.85 20.66
C THR A 23 0.14 -8.80 19.79
N HIS A 24 0.12 -10.10 20.13
CA HIS A 24 0.68 -11.14 19.29
C HIS A 24 -0.33 -11.47 18.18
N GLY A 25 -0.29 -10.71 17.08
CA GLY A 25 -1.10 -11.01 15.91
C GLY A 25 -0.59 -12.28 15.23
N TRP A 26 -1.46 -13.29 15.09
CA TRP A 26 -1.21 -14.50 14.31
C TRP A 26 -2.12 -14.47 13.08
N HIS A 27 -1.58 -14.83 11.92
CA HIS A 27 -2.37 -14.96 10.70
C HIS A 27 -2.20 -16.36 10.10
N LEU A 28 -3.30 -16.92 9.64
CA LEU A 28 -3.35 -18.25 9.05
C LEU A 28 -2.69 -18.22 7.66
N ARG A 29 -1.84 -19.19 7.36
CA ARG A 29 -1.22 -19.34 6.04
C ARG A 29 -1.16 -20.80 5.62
N TRP A 30 -1.16 -21.01 4.32
CA TRP A 30 -0.90 -22.31 3.71
C TRP A 30 0.60 -22.52 3.57
N PHE A 31 1.13 -23.49 4.32
CA PHE A 31 2.53 -23.87 4.26
C PHE A 31 2.74 -25.05 3.34
N THR A 32 3.84 -25.02 2.59
CA THR A 32 4.34 -26.11 1.77
C THR A 32 5.78 -26.37 2.19
N LEU A 33 6.04 -27.55 2.76
CA LEU A 33 7.37 -28.05 3.06
C LEU A 33 7.76 -29.07 1.99
N THR A 34 8.95 -28.89 1.43
CA THR A 34 9.61 -29.81 0.51
C THR A 34 10.97 -30.15 1.09
N ASN A 35 11.62 -31.20 0.58
CA ASN A 35 12.93 -31.65 1.08
C ASN A 35 14.07 -30.61 1.00
N HIS A 36 13.88 -29.49 0.29
CA HIS A 36 14.90 -28.45 0.12
C HIS A 36 14.43 -27.05 0.54
N LYS A 37 13.12 -26.81 0.65
CA LYS A 37 12.58 -25.48 0.92
C LYS A 37 11.23 -25.53 1.62
N MET A 38 10.98 -24.50 2.40
CA MET A 38 9.68 -24.24 3.02
C MET A 38 9.15 -22.90 2.52
N VAL A 39 7.87 -22.91 2.17
CA VAL A 39 7.18 -21.77 1.58
C VAL A 39 5.83 -21.58 2.27
N SER A 40 5.41 -20.34 2.50
CA SER A 40 4.04 -20.05 2.97
C SER A 40 3.32 -19.04 2.08
N VAL A 41 2.03 -19.26 1.86
CA VAL A 41 1.17 -18.43 1.02
C VAL A 41 -0.10 -18.06 1.80
N PRO A 42 -0.64 -16.84 1.71
CA PRO A 42 -1.87 -16.46 2.42
C PRO A 42 -3.12 -17.21 1.92
N ASP A 43 -3.22 -17.46 0.61
CA ASP A 43 -4.36 -18.14 -0.01
C ASP A 43 -3.87 -19.30 -0.89
N ARG A 44 -4.62 -20.41 -0.93
CA ARG A 44 -4.28 -21.59 -1.73
C ARG A 44 -4.64 -21.39 -3.21
N THR A 45 -5.53 -20.45 -3.53
CA THR A 45 -5.96 -20.21 -4.91
C THR A 45 -5.00 -19.31 -5.70
N ASP A 46 -4.16 -18.54 -5.02
CA ASP A 46 -3.22 -17.58 -5.61
C ASP A 46 -1.82 -17.80 -5.01
N PHE A 47 -1.02 -18.66 -5.66
CA PHE A 47 0.25 -19.15 -5.13
C PHE A 47 1.39 -18.12 -5.13
N GLU A 48 1.28 -17.08 -5.96
CA GLU A 48 2.33 -16.07 -6.13
C GLU A 48 2.15 -14.88 -5.17
N LYS A 49 0.90 -14.53 -4.84
CA LYS A 49 0.61 -13.33 -4.06
C LYS A 49 1.08 -13.43 -2.60
N HIS A 50 2.03 -12.59 -2.21
CA HIS A 50 2.66 -12.53 -0.88
C HIS A 50 3.33 -13.84 -0.42
N ARG A 51 3.82 -14.67 -1.35
CA ARG A 51 4.57 -15.89 -1.04
C ARG A 51 5.82 -15.57 -0.18
N ILE A 52 6.00 -16.27 0.94
CA ILE A 52 7.21 -16.17 1.77
C ILE A 52 8.01 -17.46 1.61
N VAL A 53 9.28 -17.34 1.24
CA VAL A 53 10.26 -18.43 1.26
C VAL A 53 11.07 -18.31 2.55
N TYR A 54 11.13 -19.40 3.32
CA TYR A 54 11.89 -19.43 4.56
C TYR A 54 13.35 -19.79 4.25
N PRO A 55 14.32 -19.23 5.01
CA PRO A 55 15.72 -19.59 4.87
C PRO A 55 15.96 -21.07 5.21
N PRO A 56 17.08 -21.66 4.76
CA PRO A 56 17.46 -23.00 5.19
C PRO A 56 17.53 -23.09 6.71
N PHE A 57 17.12 -24.23 7.26
CA PHE A 57 16.99 -24.45 8.68
C PHE A 57 18.25 -25.12 9.22
N THR A 58 18.94 -24.49 10.17
CA THR A 58 20.09 -25.09 10.85
C THR A 58 19.70 -25.65 12.22
N GLU A 59 18.81 -24.95 12.93
CA GLU A 59 18.29 -25.37 14.24
C GLU A 59 16.81 -24.98 14.38
N VAL A 60 15.99 -25.93 14.87
CA VAL A 60 14.56 -25.72 15.13
C VAL A 60 14.29 -26.02 16.60
N SER A 61 13.81 -25.00 17.31
CA SER A 61 13.35 -25.12 18.70
C SER A 61 11.83 -25.28 18.73
N VAL A 62 11.34 -26.30 19.45
CA VAL A 62 9.92 -26.63 19.52
C VAL A 62 9.42 -26.46 20.95
N ASP A 63 8.38 -25.66 21.13
CA ASP A 63 7.61 -25.54 22.38
C ASP A 63 6.32 -26.35 22.23
N GLU A 64 6.35 -27.60 22.69
CA GLU A 64 5.22 -28.54 22.59
C GLU A 64 3.99 -28.08 23.38
N ALA A 65 4.18 -27.38 24.50
CA ALA A 65 3.08 -26.92 25.34
C ALA A 65 2.26 -25.81 24.67
N ARG A 66 2.89 -25.03 23.79
CA ARG A 66 2.25 -23.94 23.03
C ARG A 66 2.05 -24.26 21.55
N LEU A 67 2.50 -25.43 21.09
CA LEU A 67 2.52 -25.84 19.69
C LEU A 67 3.30 -24.86 18.79
N ILE A 68 4.33 -24.20 19.33
CA ILE A 68 5.11 -23.18 18.63
C ILE A 68 6.43 -23.78 18.15
N ILE A 69 6.68 -23.65 16.85
CA ILE A 69 7.96 -23.91 16.20
C ILE A 69 8.68 -22.57 16.07
N ARG A 70 9.89 -22.48 16.63
CA ARG A 70 10.81 -21.36 16.44
C ARG A 70 11.96 -21.83 15.56
N ILE A 71 12.05 -21.19 14.40
CA ILE A 71 13.11 -21.39 13.43
C ILE A 71 14.15 -20.31 13.69
N GLU A 72 15.35 -20.74 14.07
CA GLU A 72 16.48 -19.82 14.25
C GLU A 72 17.17 -19.62 12.90
N ASN A 73 17.45 -18.36 12.59
CA ASN A 73 18.20 -18.00 11.40
C ASN A 73 19.51 -17.39 11.88
N GLU A 74 20.61 -18.09 11.67
CA GLU A 74 21.94 -17.61 12.06
C GLU A 74 22.45 -16.52 11.10
N VAL A 75 22.08 -16.59 9.82
CA VAL A 75 22.55 -15.69 8.76
C VAL A 75 21.73 -14.39 8.71
N GLY A 76 20.41 -14.50 8.82
CA GLY A 76 19.51 -13.35 8.96
C GLY A 76 19.12 -13.21 10.42
N LYS A 77 19.33 -12.04 11.05
CA LYS A 77 18.98 -11.73 12.46
C LYS A 77 17.47 -11.81 12.80
N ARG A 78 16.74 -12.83 12.34
CA ARG A 78 15.27 -12.94 12.33
C ARG A 78 14.84 -14.38 12.64
N ASN A 79 14.22 -14.56 13.82
CA ASN A 79 13.59 -15.82 14.17
C ASN A 79 12.15 -15.86 13.63
N PHE A 80 11.77 -16.98 13.03
CA PHE A 80 10.39 -17.20 12.60
C PHE A 80 9.63 -18.01 13.64
N TYR A 81 8.41 -17.57 13.97
CA TYR A 81 7.52 -18.27 14.89
C TYR A 81 6.29 -18.76 14.13
N ILE A 82 6.10 -20.06 14.17
CA ILE A 82 4.98 -20.76 13.53
C ILE A 82 4.24 -21.52 14.61
N MET A 83 2.92 -21.53 14.56
CA MET A 83 2.08 -22.28 15.49
C MET A 83 1.28 -23.31 14.71
N ALA A 84 1.42 -24.58 15.12
CA ALA A 84 0.66 -25.67 14.57
C ALA A 84 -0.77 -25.66 15.15
N PRO A 85 -1.80 -26.00 14.37
CA PRO A 85 -3.18 -26.04 14.84
C PRO A 85 -3.49 -27.25 15.75
N SER A 86 -2.66 -28.30 15.72
CA SER A 86 -2.77 -29.49 16.56
C SER A 86 -1.41 -30.13 16.82
N ALA A 87 -1.31 -30.94 17.88
CA ALA A 87 -0.10 -31.70 18.21
C ALA A 87 0.28 -32.73 17.13
N GLU A 88 -0.71 -33.33 16.46
CA GLU A 88 -0.47 -34.27 15.35
C GLU A 88 0.19 -33.58 14.15
N ILE A 89 -0.28 -32.38 13.82
CA ILE A 89 0.30 -31.57 12.73
C ILE A 89 1.69 -31.08 13.14
N LEU A 90 1.89 -30.70 14.41
CA LEU A 90 3.20 -30.31 14.93
C LEU A 90 4.22 -31.44 14.73
N ALA A 91 3.91 -32.65 15.20
CA ALA A 91 4.81 -33.80 15.10
C ALA A 91 5.18 -34.11 13.64
N THR A 92 4.18 -34.09 12.75
CA THR A 92 4.38 -34.36 11.31
C THR A 92 5.24 -33.27 10.65
N VAL A 93 5.04 -32.00 11.02
CA VAL A 93 5.81 -30.88 10.47
C VAL A 93 7.25 -30.91 10.98
N VAL A 94 7.46 -31.14 12.28
CA VAL A 94 8.80 -31.23 12.88
C VAL A 94 9.59 -32.37 12.26
N GLN A 95 9.00 -33.56 12.14
CA GLN A 95 9.63 -34.70 11.47
C GLN A 95 10.05 -34.34 10.02
N LYS A 96 9.18 -33.63 9.29
CA LYS A 96 9.49 -33.23 7.92
C LYS A 96 10.57 -32.15 7.83
N MET A 97 10.65 -31.27 8.84
CA MET A 97 11.70 -30.27 8.94
C MET A 97 13.05 -30.93 9.23
N ASP A 98 13.11 -31.95 10.09
CA ASP A 98 14.32 -32.73 10.35
C ASP A 98 14.81 -33.46 9.10
N ASP A 99 13.90 -34.09 8.34
CA ASP A 99 14.23 -34.72 7.03
C ASP A 99 14.84 -33.71 6.05
N THR A 100 14.33 -32.46 6.08
CA THR A 100 14.78 -31.37 5.20
C THR A 100 16.17 -30.88 5.60
N MET A 101 16.47 -30.82 6.90
CA MET A 101 17.80 -30.47 7.42
C MET A 101 18.86 -31.50 7.01
N GLN A 102 18.56 -32.79 7.19
CA GLN A 102 19.49 -33.87 6.83
C GLN A 102 19.79 -33.89 5.33
N GLY A 103 18.77 -33.61 4.49
CA GLY A 103 18.96 -33.48 3.05
C GLY A 103 19.86 -32.30 2.65
N HIS A 104 19.81 -31.19 3.39
CA HIS A 104 20.67 -30.03 3.14
C HIS A 104 22.13 -30.31 3.53
N GLU A 105 22.37 -30.99 4.66
CA GLU A 105 23.72 -31.39 5.08
C GLU A 105 24.38 -32.37 4.09
N GLU A 106 23.64 -33.30 3.50
CA GLU A 106 24.18 -34.24 2.50
C GLU A 106 24.55 -33.54 1.18
N VAL A 107 23.76 -32.56 0.75
CA VAL A 107 24.04 -31.75 -0.44
C VAL A 107 25.26 -30.87 -0.21
N GLU A 108 25.38 -30.24 0.95
CA GLU A 108 26.52 -29.39 1.32
C GLU A 108 27.83 -30.20 1.49
N ARG A 109 27.74 -31.43 2.02
CA ARG A 109 28.88 -32.39 2.07
C ARG A 109 29.31 -32.88 0.68
N ARG A 110 28.40 -32.96 -0.29
CA ARG A 110 28.73 -33.29 -1.69
C ARG A 110 29.36 -32.10 -2.42
N ALA A 111 28.88 -30.88 -2.18
CA ALA A 111 29.43 -29.65 -2.75
C ALA A 111 30.85 -29.34 -2.25
N THR A 112 31.20 -29.75 -1.02
CA THR A 112 32.55 -29.55 -0.45
C THR A 112 33.59 -30.57 -0.91
N ASN A 113 33.19 -31.71 -1.46
CA ASN A 113 34.08 -32.77 -1.97
C ASN A 113 34.21 -32.81 -3.51
N GLY A 114 33.42 -32.02 -4.23
CA GLY A 114 33.49 -31.87 -5.69
C GLY A 114 34.03 -30.49 -6.06
N THR A 115 35.05 -30.45 -6.92
CA THR A 115 35.56 -29.22 -7.53
C THR A 115 34.43 -28.41 -8.17
N GLY A 116 34.43 -27.13 -7.84
CA GLY A 116 33.40 -26.13 -8.13
C GLY A 116 32.73 -26.26 -9.49
N ASP A 117 31.40 -26.35 -9.42
CA ASP A 117 30.49 -25.65 -10.30
C ASP A 117 29.25 -25.34 -9.45
N SER A 118 29.12 -24.07 -9.05
CA SER A 118 27.91 -23.56 -8.41
C SER A 118 26.85 -23.45 -9.50
N GLU A 119 25.99 -24.45 -9.59
CA GLU A 119 24.76 -24.38 -10.38
C GLU A 119 23.86 -23.29 -9.78
N ASP A 120 23.89 -22.12 -10.43
CA ASP A 120 22.87 -21.07 -10.34
C ASP A 120 21.52 -21.67 -10.78
N LEU A 121 20.75 -22.18 -9.83
CA LEU A 121 19.39 -22.65 -10.07
C LEU A 121 18.42 -21.97 -9.11
N ASP A 122 17.57 -21.14 -9.71
CA ASP A 122 16.28 -20.65 -9.21
C ASP A 122 16.26 -19.70 -8.02
N ALA A 123 16.96 -18.57 -8.16
CA ALA A 123 16.73 -17.35 -7.36
C ALA A 123 15.88 -16.29 -8.08
N THR A 124 15.23 -16.61 -9.21
CA THR A 124 14.63 -15.60 -10.10
C THR A 124 13.11 -15.44 -9.97
N GLU A 125 12.40 -16.19 -9.11
CA GLU A 125 10.93 -16.13 -9.06
C GLU A 125 10.37 -16.04 -7.63
N ALA A 126 10.79 -15.00 -6.90
CA ALA A 126 10.14 -14.56 -5.66
C ALA A 126 10.29 -13.05 -5.38
N ALA A 127 10.70 -12.26 -6.38
CA ALA A 127 10.48 -10.83 -6.34
C ALA A 127 9.09 -10.59 -6.91
N GLU A 128 8.16 -10.09 -6.09
CA GLU A 128 6.96 -9.41 -6.58
C GLU A 128 7.38 -8.58 -7.80
N ASP A 129 6.78 -8.77 -8.98
CA ASP A 129 7.11 -8.05 -10.22
C ASP A 129 7.43 -6.57 -9.92
N HIS A 130 8.70 -6.28 -9.71
CA HIS A 130 9.16 -4.94 -9.44
C HIS A 130 9.34 -4.35 -10.81
N VAL A 131 8.24 -3.86 -11.41
CA VAL A 131 8.29 -3.15 -12.68
C VAL A 131 9.30 -2.02 -12.51
N PRO A 132 10.49 -2.12 -13.12
CA PRO A 132 11.48 -1.07 -12.98
C PRO A 132 10.85 0.19 -13.53
N LEU A 133 11.03 1.34 -12.85
CA LEU A 133 10.36 2.59 -13.23
C LEU A 133 10.67 3.01 -14.69
N ILE A 134 11.73 2.43 -15.28
CA ILE A 134 12.28 2.73 -16.61
C ILE A 134 12.43 1.44 -17.45
N GLU A 135 11.53 0.47 -17.35
CA GLU A 135 11.45 -0.57 -18.39
C GLU A 135 10.42 -0.22 -19.46
N LEU A 136 10.83 -0.41 -20.72
CA LEU A 136 9.94 -0.23 -21.86
C LEU A 136 8.82 -1.29 -21.75
N PRO A 137 7.53 -0.92 -21.92
CA PRO A 137 6.45 -1.90 -21.91
C PRO A 137 6.54 -2.78 -23.16
N VAL A 138 7.29 -3.88 -23.09
CA VAL A 138 7.46 -4.83 -24.18
C VAL A 138 6.17 -5.65 -24.30
N GLY A 139 5.33 -5.31 -25.28
CA GLY A 139 4.01 -5.94 -25.50
C GLY A 139 2.80 -5.07 -25.13
N GLY A 140 3.02 -3.80 -24.76
CA GLY A 140 1.95 -2.86 -24.49
C GLY A 140 1.19 -2.38 -25.74
N SER A 141 -0.03 -1.88 -25.54
CA SER A 141 -0.79 -1.20 -26.60
C SER A 141 -0.02 0.00 -27.15
N ASN A 142 -0.23 0.38 -28.42
CA ASN A 142 0.39 1.58 -29.02
C ASN A 142 0.18 2.84 -28.15
N MET A 143 -0.96 2.92 -27.45
CA MET A 143 -1.24 4.00 -26.50
C MET A 143 -0.32 3.98 -25.28
N GLU A 144 -0.02 2.80 -24.74
CA GLU A 144 0.87 2.65 -23.57
C GLU A 144 2.30 3.01 -23.91
N ILE A 145 2.75 2.64 -25.11
CA ILE A 145 4.07 3.03 -25.63
C ILE A 145 4.14 4.55 -25.83
N ALA A 146 3.12 5.17 -26.43
CA ALA A 146 3.05 6.62 -26.60
C ALA A 146 3.05 7.35 -25.24
N LEU A 147 2.25 6.87 -24.28
CA LEU A 147 2.17 7.43 -22.94
C LEU A 147 3.48 7.24 -22.16
N PHE A 148 4.18 6.13 -22.39
CA PHE A 148 5.52 5.89 -21.84
C PHE A 148 6.51 6.95 -22.31
N PHE A 149 6.59 7.22 -23.62
CA PHE A 149 7.48 8.25 -24.15
C PHE A 149 7.11 9.66 -23.66
N LEU A 150 5.81 9.97 -23.57
CA LEU A 150 5.33 11.25 -23.06
C LEU A 150 5.71 11.45 -21.58
N LEU A 151 5.59 10.41 -20.76
CA LEU A 151 5.91 10.46 -19.33
C LEU A 151 7.38 10.16 -19.02
N PHE A 152 8.17 9.71 -20.00
CA PHE A 152 9.59 9.36 -19.84
C PHE A 152 10.42 10.45 -19.14
N PRO A 153 10.39 11.74 -19.55
CA PRO A 153 11.19 12.76 -18.88
C PRO A 153 10.82 12.92 -17.40
N LEU A 154 9.52 12.85 -17.09
CA LEU A 154 9.03 12.92 -15.71
C LEU A 154 9.44 11.67 -14.91
N ARG A 155 9.30 10.47 -15.47
CA ARG A 155 9.69 9.21 -14.83
C ARG A 155 11.19 9.14 -14.56
N TYR A 156 12.00 9.56 -15.53
CA TYR A 156 13.45 9.66 -15.40
C TYR A 156 13.85 10.59 -14.25
N LEU A 157 13.23 11.77 -14.19
CA LEU A 157 13.49 12.76 -13.13
C LEU A 157 13.10 12.23 -11.74
N ILE A 158 11.93 11.59 -11.63
CA ILE A 158 11.45 10.97 -10.38
C ILE A 158 12.38 9.83 -9.94
N HIS A 159 12.82 8.97 -10.86
CA HIS A 159 13.73 7.88 -10.55
C HIS A 159 15.08 8.37 -10.01
N HIS A 160 15.59 9.49 -10.52
CA HIS A 160 16.85 10.06 -10.02
C HIS A 160 16.72 10.81 -8.71
N THR A 161 15.53 11.32 -8.38
CA THR A 161 15.31 12.16 -7.19
C THR A 161 14.74 11.39 -6.01
N ILE A 162 14.07 10.27 -6.24
CA ILE A 162 13.54 9.40 -5.18
C ILE A 162 14.50 8.23 -4.98
N PRO A 163 15.23 8.17 -3.85
CA PRO A 163 16.07 7.03 -3.55
C PRO A 163 15.19 5.77 -3.42
N ASP A 164 15.59 4.71 -4.12
CA ASP A 164 14.87 3.46 -4.04
C ASP A 164 15.08 2.80 -2.66
N VAL A 165 13.98 2.58 -1.96
CA VAL A 165 13.93 1.95 -0.64
C VAL A 165 13.35 0.54 -0.70
N ARG A 166 12.99 0.09 -1.90
CA ARG A 166 12.37 -1.21 -2.18
C ARG A 166 13.39 -2.30 -2.40
N THR A 167 14.67 -1.95 -2.53
CA THR A 167 15.76 -2.92 -2.69
C THR A 167 15.85 -3.83 -1.48
N LEU A 168 15.65 -5.13 -1.72
CA LEU A 168 15.86 -6.19 -0.75
C LEU A 168 17.29 -6.74 -0.90
N ASP A 169 17.93 -7.13 0.20
CA ASP A 169 19.18 -7.87 0.15
C ASP A 169 18.91 -9.31 -0.32
N HIS A 170 19.98 -10.06 -0.62
CA HIS A 170 19.92 -11.49 -0.97
C HIS A 170 19.18 -12.36 0.08
N HIS A 171 18.90 -11.81 1.26
CA HIS A 171 18.23 -12.44 2.40
C HIS A 171 16.78 -11.95 2.61
N GLY A 172 16.22 -11.11 1.72
CA GLY A 172 14.84 -10.61 1.81
C GLY A 172 14.61 -9.53 2.89
N ASN A 173 15.66 -8.85 3.34
CA ASN A 173 15.58 -7.66 4.19
C ASN A 173 15.65 -6.38 3.36
N PRO A 174 14.85 -5.35 3.65
CA PRO A 174 15.04 -4.04 3.03
C PRO A 174 16.44 -3.51 3.38
N THR A 175 17.25 -3.24 2.36
CA THR A 175 18.59 -2.64 2.52
C THR A 175 18.50 -1.16 2.91
N ALA A 176 17.31 -0.58 2.83
CA ALA A 176 17.04 0.80 3.18
C ALA A 176 17.26 1.07 4.68
N THR A 177 18.30 1.84 4.98
CA THR A 177 18.51 2.41 6.31
C THR A 177 17.43 3.46 6.61
N LEU A 178 17.08 3.64 7.88
CA LEU A 178 16.11 4.65 8.35
C LEU A 178 16.29 6.06 7.73
N PRO A 179 17.52 6.62 7.58
CA PRO A 179 17.72 7.90 6.89
C PRO A 179 17.37 7.86 5.40
N LYS A 180 17.64 6.75 4.68
CA LYS A 180 17.24 6.60 3.27
C LYS A 180 15.72 6.55 3.13
N ALA A 181 15.03 5.88 4.07
CA ALA A 181 13.58 5.84 4.11
C ALA A 181 12.95 7.23 4.38
N LEU A 182 13.53 8.01 5.28
CA LEU A 182 13.10 9.39 5.53
C LEU A 182 13.33 10.28 4.31
N LEU A 183 14.51 10.18 3.67
CA LEU A 183 14.83 10.94 2.45
C LEU A 183 13.91 10.57 1.28
N ALA A 184 13.60 9.28 1.11
CA ALA A 184 12.63 8.82 0.11
C ALA A 184 11.24 9.42 0.39
N SER A 185 10.79 9.35 1.64
CA SER A 185 9.47 9.85 2.05
C SER A 185 9.35 11.36 1.84
N THR A 186 10.38 12.13 2.19
CA THR A 186 10.39 13.59 1.97
C THR A 186 10.49 13.94 0.49
N SER A 187 11.28 13.22 -0.30
CA SER A 187 11.36 13.41 -1.76
C SER A 187 10.02 13.13 -2.44
N CYS A 188 9.34 12.04 -2.07
CA CYS A 188 7.98 11.74 -2.53
C CYS A 188 7.00 12.88 -2.18
N LEU A 189 7.08 13.42 -0.96
CA LEU A 189 6.20 14.50 -0.52
C LEU A 189 6.44 15.78 -1.34
N VAL A 190 7.70 16.14 -1.60
CA VAL A 190 8.05 17.29 -2.46
C VAL A 190 7.48 17.10 -3.86
N TRP A 191 7.63 15.92 -4.45
CA TRP A 191 7.07 15.60 -5.75
C TRP A 191 5.54 15.69 -5.80
N LEU A 192 4.87 15.20 -4.76
CA LEU A 192 3.42 15.33 -4.64
C LEU A 192 2.98 16.79 -4.55
N ILE A 193 3.69 17.63 -3.80
CA ILE A 193 3.38 19.07 -3.66
C ILE A 193 3.59 19.78 -5.01
N VAL A 194 4.75 19.61 -5.62
CA VAL A 194 5.09 20.26 -6.91
C VAL A 194 4.14 19.79 -8.02
N GLY A 195 3.91 18.48 -8.11
CA GLY A 195 2.99 17.90 -9.10
C GLY A 195 1.56 18.38 -8.91
N SER A 196 1.07 18.44 -7.67
CA SER A 196 -0.26 18.97 -7.34
C SER A 196 -0.40 20.43 -7.75
N TYR A 197 0.60 21.27 -7.43
CA TYR A 197 0.58 22.69 -7.79
C TYR A 197 0.56 22.90 -9.31
N ILE A 198 1.44 22.23 -10.06
CA ILE A 198 1.50 22.35 -11.52
C ILE A 198 0.19 21.88 -12.15
N MET A 199 -0.38 20.78 -11.65
CA MET A 199 -1.65 20.25 -12.13
C MET A 199 -2.80 21.24 -11.91
N VAL A 200 -2.96 21.78 -10.70
CA VAL A 200 -4.03 22.75 -10.40
C VAL A 200 -3.86 24.02 -11.23
N ALA A 201 -2.65 24.58 -11.31
CA ALA A 201 -2.38 25.78 -12.10
C ALA A 201 -2.67 25.56 -13.61
N SER A 202 -2.33 24.37 -14.13
CA SER A 202 -2.61 24.03 -15.53
C SER A 202 -4.11 23.85 -15.80
N LEU A 203 -4.84 23.27 -14.84
CA LEU A 203 -6.29 23.10 -14.94
C LEU A 203 -7.03 24.45 -14.90
N GLU A 204 -6.61 25.36 -14.01
CA GLU A 204 -7.16 26.72 -13.93
C GLU A 204 -6.88 27.51 -15.21
N ALA A 205 -5.65 27.45 -15.74
CA ALA A 205 -5.29 28.10 -17.00
C ALA A 205 -6.10 27.56 -18.19
N LEU A 206 -6.33 26.25 -18.26
CA LEU A 206 -7.14 25.63 -19.30
C LEU A 206 -8.60 26.02 -19.19
N ALA A 207 -9.14 26.09 -17.96
CA ALA A 207 -10.51 26.50 -17.74
C ALA A 207 -10.75 27.97 -18.11
N ALA A 208 -9.78 28.85 -17.81
CA ALA A 208 -9.79 30.24 -18.25
C ALA A 208 -9.77 30.37 -19.79
N LEU A 209 -9.03 29.49 -20.49
CA LEU A 209 -9.03 29.46 -21.97
C LEU A 209 -10.37 29.00 -22.54
N MET A 210 -11.09 28.12 -21.83
CA MET A 210 -12.41 27.60 -22.22
C MET A 210 -13.57 28.51 -21.79
N ASP A 211 -13.31 29.67 -21.18
CA ASP A 211 -14.30 30.62 -20.68
C ASP A 211 -15.31 29.99 -19.69
N ILE A 212 -14.83 29.04 -18.87
CA ILE A 212 -15.64 28.39 -17.84
C ILE A 212 -15.65 29.29 -16.60
N PRO A 213 -16.82 29.60 -16.00
CA PRO A 213 -16.89 30.43 -14.81
C PRO A 213 -16.07 29.86 -13.64
N ASP A 214 -15.31 30.71 -12.95
CA ASP A 214 -14.43 30.33 -11.82
C ASP A 214 -15.15 29.50 -10.75
N ALA A 215 -16.42 29.81 -10.48
CA ALA A 215 -17.25 29.05 -9.55
C ALA A 215 -17.40 27.58 -9.96
N VAL A 216 -17.62 27.31 -11.25
CA VAL A 216 -17.71 25.95 -11.81
C VAL A 216 -16.35 25.27 -11.76
N VAL A 217 -15.28 25.98 -12.11
CA VAL A 217 -13.90 25.45 -12.06
C VAL A 217 -13.55 25.01 -10.64
N GLY A 218 -13.89 25.81 -9.64
CA GLY A 218 -13.66 25.52 -8.22
C GLY A 218 -14.36 24.24 -7.75
N VAL A 219 -15.67 24.10 -8.03
CA VAL A 219 -16.46 22.95 -7.55
C VAL A 219 -16.26 21.67 -8.37
N THR A 220 -15.70 21.78 -9.58
CA THR A 220 -15.54 20.63 -10.49
C THR A 220 -14.07 20.26 -10.71
N VAL A 221 -13.39 20.99 -11.59
CA VAL A 221 -12.06 20.65 -12.12
C VAL A 221 -10.99 20.75 -11.04
N SER A 222 -11.00 21.82 -10.25
CA SER A 222 -10.03 22.03 -9.17
C SER A 222 -10.26 21.05 -8.01
N ALA A 223 -11.52 20.84 -7.61
CA ALA A 223 -11.90 19.85 -6.60
C ALA A 223 -11.54 18.40 -7.01
N ALA A 224 -11.82 18.02 -8.26
CA ALA A 224 -11.47 16.71 -8.79
C ALA A 224 -9.95 16.53 -8.92
N GLY A 225 -9.25 17.56 -9.43
CA GLY A 225 -7.80 17.58 -9.59
C GLY A 225 -7.08 17.31 -8.27
N THR A 226 -7.39 18.09 -7.22
CA THR A 226 -6.76 17.91 -5.89
C THR A 226 -7.08 16.57 -5.22
N SER A 227 -8.22 15.95 -5.56
CA SER A 227 -8.65 14.66 -5.01
C SER A 227 -8.10 13.44 -5.77
N LEU A 228 -7.72 13.60 -7.04
CA LEU A 228 -7.19 12.54 -7.90
C LEU A 228 -5.96 11.82 -7.32
N PRO A 229 -4.92 12.53 -6.83
CA PRO A 229 -3.76 11.88 -6.21
C PRO A 229 -4.14 11.03 -4.99
N ASN A 230 -5.02 11.55 -4.14
CA ASN A 230 -5.50 10.84 -2.95
C ASN A 230 -6.33 9.61 -3.33
N TYR A 231 -7.16 9.73 -4.37
CA TYR A 231 -7.90 8.60 -4.94
C TYR A 231 -6.97 7.50 -5.45
N VAL A 232 -5.93 7.85 -6.22
CA VAL A 232 -4.95 6.89 -6.74
C VAL A 232 -4.22 6.20 -5.58
N ALA A 233 -3.77 6.96 -4.57
CA ALA A 233 -3.12 6.40 -3.38
C ALA A 233 -4.04 5.43 -2.61
N SER A 234 -5.30 5.82 -2.37
CA SER A 234 -6.30 4.95 -1.72
C SER A 234 -6.63 3.71 -2.55
N ARG A 235 -6.71 3.84 -3.87
CA ARG A 235 -6.95 2.71 -4.78
C ARG A 235 -5.82 1.70 -4.71
N VAL A 236 -4.57 2.14 -4.80
CA VAL A 236 -3.40 1.27 -4.69
C VAL A 236 -3.35 0.58 -3.33
N ALA A 237 -3.59 1.32 -2.23
CA ALA A 237 -3.67 0.74 -0.89
C ALA A 237 -4.77 -0.34 -0.78
N ALA A 238 -5.95 -0.08 -1.32
CA ALA A 238 -7.06 -1.03 -1.31
C ALA A 238 -6.76 -2.29 -2.16
N GLN A 239 -6.12 -2.13 -3.33
CA GLN A 239 -5.72 -3.25 -4.19
C GLN A 239 -4.68 -4.17 -3.50
N ASN A 240 -3.81 -3.58 -2.68
CA ASN A 240 -2.83 -4.29 -1.88
C ASN A 240 -3.41 -4.90 -0.59
N GLY A 241 -4.74 -4.85 -0.39
CA GLY A 241 -5.40 -5.43 0.78
C GLY A 241 -5.42 -4.49 2.01
N PHE A 242 -4.87 -3.28 1.91
CA PHE A 242 -4.88 -2.29 2.98
C PHE A 242 -6.15 -1.41 2.93
N GLY A 243 -7.33 -2.04 2.93
CA GLY A 243 -8.62 -1.35 2.84
C GLY A 243 -8.87 -0.35 3.98
N ASN A 244 -8.45 -0.68 5.21
CA ASN A 244 -8.55 0.23 6.36
C ASN A 244 -7.73 1.51 6.16
N MET A 245 -6.56 1.39 5.52
CA MET A 245 -5.70 2.52 5.20
C MET A 245 -6.31 3.40 4.09
N ALA A 246 -6.94 2.77 3.10
CA ALA A 246 -7.64 3.49 2.03
C ALA A 246 -8.82 4.32 2.58
N VAL A 247 -9.60 3.75 3.51
CA VAL A 247 -10.71 4.45 4.18
C VAL A 247 -10.18 5.57 5.07
N SER A 248 -9.14 5.31 5.89
CA SER A 248 -8.57 6.36 6.74
C SER A 248 -8.00 7.52 5.93
N ASN A 249 -7.42 7.25 4.75
CA ASN A 249 -6.93 8.29 3.85
C ASN A 249 -8.08 9.16 3.33
N ALA A 250 -9.19 8.55 2.90
CA ALA A 250 -10.35 9.28 2.38
C ALA A 250 -10.98 10.24 3.41
N PHE A 251 -11.00 9.87 4.68
CA PHE A 251 -11.46 10.74 5.77
C PHE A 251 -10.40 11.77 6.17
N GLY A 252 -9.18 11.30 6.40
CA GLY A 252 -8.08 12.11 6.91
C GLY A 252 -7.73 13.26 5.95
N SER A 253 -7.73 13.03 4.64
CA SER A 253 -7.41 14.07 3.66
C SER A 253 -8.42 15.22 3.69
N ASN A 254 -9.71 14.93 3.82
CA ASN A 254 -10.76 15.95 3.86
C ASN A 254 -10.72 16.75 5.16
N THR A 255 -10.52 16.08 6.30
CA THR A 255 -10.33 16.75 7.59
C THR A 255 -9.08 17.65 7.57
N PHE A 256 -7.98 17.15 7.01
CA PHE A 256 -6.75 17.93 6.86
C PHE A 256 -6.96 19.16 5.97
N ASN A 257 -7.65 19.02 4.84
CA ASN A 257 -7.94 20.15 3.95
C ASN A 257 -8.77 21.25 4.63
N ILE A 258 -9.75 20.88 5.47
CA ILE A 258 -10.56 21.86 6.19
C ILE A 258 -9.75 22.51 7.32
N MET A 259 -9.08 21.71 8.16
CA MET A 259 -8.39 22.24 9.34
C MET A 259 -7.09 22.97 8.98
N VAL A 260 -6.26 22.35 8.14
CA VAL A 260 -4.95 22.88 7.75
C VAL A 260 -5.08 23.71 6.48
N GLY A 261 -5.74 23.19 5.43
CA GLY A 261 -5.84 23.89 4.15
C GLY A 261 -6.62 25.21 4.21
N LEU A 262 -7.75 25.25 4.93
CA LEU A 262 -8.52 26.49 5.13
C LEU A 262 -8.17 27.18 6.45
N GLY A 263 -8.11 26.44 7.54
CA GLY A 263 -7.94 27.00 8.88
C GLY A 263 -6.59 27.69 9.12
N LEU A 264 -5.46 27.10 8.70
CA LEU A 264 -4.14 27.70 8.93
C LEU A 264 -3.93 29.00 8.12
N PRO A 265 -4.20 29.07 6.80
CA PRO A 265 -4.07 30.32 6.05
C PRO A 265 -4.97 31.41 6.61
N TRP A 266 -6.21 31.07 7.00
CA TRP A 266 -7.13 32.01 7.62
C TRP A 266 -6.61 32.56 8.95
N MET A 267 -6.12 31.68 9.82
CA MET A 267 -5.51 32.06 11.10
C MET A 267 -4.27 32.94 10.88
N LEU A 268 -3.43 32.60 9.91
CA LEU A 268 -2.22 33.36 9.60
C LEU A 268 -2.56 34.75 9.05
N TYR A 269 -3.50 34.83 8.12
CA TYR A 269 -3.99 36.09 7.56
C TYR A 269 -4.60 37.00 8.64
N THR A 270 -5.41 36.42 9.53
CA THR A 270 -6.08 37.16 10.60
C THR A 270 -5.10 37.64 11.67
N SER A 271 -4.10 36.83 12.01
CA SER A 271 -3.10 37.18 13.03
C SER A 271 -2.07 38.21 12.55
N ILE A 272 -1.60 38.09 11.30
CA ILE A 272 -0.56 38.98 10.74
C ILE A 272 -1.18 40.20 10.06
N GLY A 273 -2.26 40.01 9.28
CA GLY A 273 -2.81 41.03 8.39
C GLY A 273 -3.82 41.96 9.06
N THR A 274 -4.70 41.43 9.93
CA THR A 274 -5.82 42.20 10.49
C THR A 274 -5.78 42.36 12.02
N GLY A 275 -4.78 41.80 12.70
CA GLY A 275 -4.64 41.91 14.16
C GLY A 275 -5.83 41.33 14.92
N PHE A 276 -6.34 40.16 14.49
CA PHE A 276 -7.53 39.50 15.02
C PHE A 276 -8.87 40.23 14.78
N GLN A 277 -8.90 41.23 13.90
CA GLN A 277 -10.16 41.82 13.48
C GLN A 277 -10.94 40.87 12.55
N PRO A 278 -12.27 40.73 12.71
CA PRO A 278 -13.10 39.92 11.82
C PRO A 278 -13.00 40.42 10.37
N TYR A 279 -12.73 39.51 9.44
CA TYR A 279 -12.71 39.84 8.02
C TYR A 279 -14.14 39.91 7.47
N HIS A 280 -14.57 41.10 7.06
CA HIS A 280 -15.93 41.37 6.56
C HIS A 280 -16.05 41.30 5.02
N GLY A 281 -15.01 40.88 4.30
CA GLY A 281 -14.99 40.83 2.84
C GLY A 281 -15.51 39.54 2.20
N LEU A 282 -15.83 38.52 3.00
CA LEU A 282 -16.43 37.28 2.50
C LEU A 282 -17.89 37.55 2.16
N ARG A 283 -18.25 37.42 0.88
CA ARG A 283 -19.66 37.29 0.50
C ARG A 283 -20.12 35.88 0.90
N ASP A 284 -21.30 35.78 1.53
CA ASP A 284 -21.98 34.52 1.85
C ASP A 284 -22.51 33.82 0.57
N GLU A 285 -21.65 33.63 -0.43
CA GLU A 285 -21.99 32.94 -1.68
C GLU A 285 -22.03 31.42 -1.44
N GLY A 286 -23.03 30.96 -0.68
CA GLY A 286 -23.37 29.53 -0.61
C GLY A 286 -22.49 28.66 0.29
N ILE A 287 -21.71 29.24 1.20
CA ILE A 287 -20.90 28.48 2.18
C ILE A 287 -21.81 27.54 3.00
N LEU A 288 -22.95 28.05 3.50
CA LEU A 288 -23.90 27.27 4.29
C LEU A 288 -24.47 26.09 3.48
N GLN A 289 -24.77 26.29 2.20
CA GLN A 289 -25.23 25.22 1.30
C GLN A 289 -24.16 24.15 1.13
N SER A 290 -22.90 24.56 0.91
CA SER A 290 -21.76 23.64 0.77
C SER A 290 -21.52 22.81 2.04
N VAL A 291 -21.65 23.43 3.21
CA VAL A 291 -21.55 22.74 4.51
C VAL A 291 -22.69 21.73 4.70
N ILE A 292 -23.92 22.09 4.36
CA ILE A 292 -25.07 21.17 4.43
C ILE A 292 -24.88 19.98 3.49
N VAL A 293 -24.46 20.22 2.24
CA VAL A 293 -24.21 19.16 1.26
C VAL A 293 -23.13 18.22 1.79
N MET A 294 -21.98 18.74 2.24
CA MET A 294 -20.90 17.93 2.80
C MET A 294 -21.37 17.09 4.01
N ALA A 295 -22.09 17.71 4.95
CA ALA A 295 -22.61 17.02 6.13
C ALA A 295 -23.62 15.92 5.76
N SER A 296 -24.48 16.16 4.77
CA SER A 296 -25.47 15.19 4.29
C SER A 296 -24.80 13.98 3.63
N VAL A 297 -23.80 14.19 2.78
CA VAL A 297 -23.03 13.12 2.12
C VAL A 297 -22.29 12.27 3.15
N LEU A 298 -21.69 12.91 4.15
CA LEU A 298 -21.03 12.23 5.25
C LEU A 298 -22.01 11.40 6.08
N MET A 299 -23.19 11.94 6.38
CA MET A 299 -24.25 11.22 7.10
C MET A 299 -24.69 9.98 6.33
N VAL A 300 -24.96 10.11 5.02
CA VAL A 300 -25.32 8.98 4.14
C VAL A 300 -24.24 7.90 4.15
N PHE A 301 -22.96 8.28 4.11
CA PHE A 301 -21.85 7.35 4.26
C PHE A 301 -21.88 6.59 5.58
N VAL A 302 -21.96 7.30 6.70
CA VAL A 302 -21.95 6.67 8.03
C VAL A 302 -23.14 5.73 8.20
N VAL A 303 -24.33 6.14 7.76
CA VAL A 303 -25.54 5.30 7.83
C VAL A 303 -25.39 4.05 6.96
N LEU A 304 -24.98 4.18 5.69
CA LEU A 304 -24.80 3.04 4.79
C LEU A 304 -23.77 2.03 5.31
N VAL A 305 -22.64 2.50 5.82
CA VAL A 305 -21.57 1.65 6.35
C VAL A 305 -22.01 0.98 7.66
N SER A 306 -22.74 1.70 8.52
CA SER A 306 -23.31 1.15 9.76
C SER A 306 -24.31 0.03 9.48
N LEU A 307 -25.23 0.24 8.53
CA LEU A 307 -26.19 -0.78 8.08
C LEU A 307 -25.47 -2.01 7.47
N SER A 308 -24.31 -1.78 6.86
CA SER A 308 -23.49 -2.82 6.23
C SER A 308 -22.51 -3.51 7.19
N LYS A 309 -22.66 -3.33 8.51
CA LYS A 309 -21.77 -3.91 9.54
C LYS A 309 -20.29 -3.56 9.31
N PHE A 310 -20.00 -2.35 8.86
CA PHE A 310 -18.65 -1.86 8.54
C PHE A 310 -17.94 -2.59 7.39
N LEU A 311 -18.70 -3.23 6.48
CA LEU A 311 -18.18 -3.81 5.25
C LEU A 311 -18.49 -2.89 4.05
N LEU A 312 -17.46 -2.57 3.25
CA LEU A 312 -17.64 -1.80 2.01
C LEU A 312 -17.91 -2.74 0.83
N TYR A 313 -19.11 -2.67 0.26
CA TYR A 313 -19.48 -3.39 -0.96
C TYR A 313 -19.34 -2.50 -2.19
N ARG A 314 -19.13 -3.10 -3.38
CA ARG A 314 -19.01 -2.38 -4.67
C ARG A 314 -20.19 -1.44 -4.95
N TRP A 315 -21.40 -1.82 -4.57
CA TRP A 315 -22.61 -1.02 -4.73
C TRP A 315 -22.59 0.30 -3.95
N HIS A 316 -21.91 0.36 -2.80
CA HIS A 316 -21.72 1.63 -2.07
C HIS A 316 -21.00 2.65 -2.94
N GLY A 317 -19.95 2.22 -3.64
CA GLY A 317 -19.21 3.06 -4.58
C GLY A 317 -20.10 3.59 -5.70
N ILE A 318 -20.96 2.76 -6.27
CA ILE A 318 -21.89 3.17 -7.34
C ILE A 318 -22.84 4.26 -6.83
N VAL A 319 -23.40 4.10 -5.63
CA VAL A 319 -24.29 5.10 -5.01
C VAL A 319 -23.56 6.45 -4.84
N PHE A 320 -22.32 6.45 -4.33
CA PHE A 320 -21.55 7.69 -4.15
C PHE A 320 -21.17 8.34 -5.48
N VAL A 321 -20.84 7.55 -6.51
CA VAL A 321 -20.56 8.08 -7.85
C VAL A 321 -21.80 8.74 -8.46
N MET A 322 -22.97 8.09 -8.34
CA MET A 322 -24.23 8.66 -8.82
C MET A 322 -24.60 9.94 -8.08
N MET A 323 -24.41 9.97 -6.76
CA MET A 323 -24.66 11.17 -5.95
C MET A 323 -23.70 12.31 -6.30
N TYR A 324 -22.43 12.02 -6.54
CA TYR A 324 -21.45 13.00 -6.99
C TYR A 324 -21.78 13.55 -8.39
N ALA A 325 -22.16 12.68 -9.33
CA ALA A 325 -22.60 13.11 -10.66
C ALA A 325 -23.86 13.99 -10.61
N GLY A 326 -24.83 13.63 -9.75
CA GLY A 326 -26.01 14.45 -9.50
C GLY A 326 -25.68 15.82 -8.89
N TYR A 327 -24.76 15.86 -7.91
CA TYR A 327 -24.27 17.11 -7.33
C TYR A 327 -23.57 18.00 -8.36
N LEU A 328 -22.71 17.43 -9.20
CA LEU A 328 -22.04 18.17 -10.28
C LEU A 328 -23.05 18.77 -11.25
N ALA A 329 -24.04 17.99 -11.69
CA ALA A 329 -25.09 18.48 -12.59
C ALA A 329 -25.89 19.63 -11.95
N PHE A 330 -26.24 19.51 -10.67
CA PHE A 330 -26.89 20.58 -9.91
C PHE A 330 -26.02 21.83 -9.79
N ALA A 331 -24.76 21.68 -9.40
CA ALA A 331 -23.83 22.80 -9.19
C ALA A 331 -23.52 23.55 -10.50
N ILE A 332 -23.31 22.82 -11.59
CA ILE A 332 -23.14 23.40 -12.93
C ILE A 332 -24.44 24.09 -13.36
N GLY A 333 -25.59 23.44 -13.15
CA GLY A 333 -26.89 24.02 -13.46
C GLY A 333 -27.13 25.36 -12.76
N GLN A 334 -26.80 25.48 -11.46
CA GLN A 334 -26.95 26.73 -10.70
C GLN A 334 -26.11 27.90 -11.25
N VAL A 335 -25.01 27.62 -11.96
CA VAL A 335 -24.15 28.68 -12.51
C VAL A 335 -24.57 29.08 -13.92
N TYR A 336 -25.09 28.14 -14.72
CA TYR A 336 -25.43 28.38 -16.13
C TYR A 336 -26.92 28.64 -16.40
N LEU A 337 -27.84 28.26 -15.50
CA LEU A 337 -29.30 28.45 -15.62
C LEU A 337 -29.79 29.57 -14.69
#